data_AF-A0A7X7FKC1-F1
#
_entry.id   AF-A0A7X7FKC1-F1
#
_cell.length_a   1.000
_cell.length_b   1.000
_cell.length_c   1.000
_cell.angle_alpha   90.00
_cell.angle_beta   90.00
_cell.angle_gamma   90.00
#
_symmetry.space_group_name_H-M   'P 1'
#
loop_
_entity.id
_entity.type
_entity.pdbx_description
1 polymer ?
#
loop_
_entity_poly.entity_id
_entity_poly.type
_entity_poly.pdbx_seq_one_letter_code
_entity_poly.pdbx_strand_id
1 'polypeptide(L)'
;MRAQSTLLAICVLPALCGAARAAEPITFDTADSVKSWTFSNGPEFPGATGKTEWDADNGQGKPGCLRLQFSFQGGGNYIQATCPLPKENDCKLATLWLKKPPGNRVTFRGIDSSSQTFQ
;
A
#
# COMPACT_ATOMS: atom_id res chain seq x y z
N MET A 1 69.68 -27.52 -6.17
CA MET A 1 68.42 -27.04 -6.80
C MET A 1 67.28 -27.34 -5.84
N ARG A 2 66.59 -26.32 -5.31
CA ARG A 2 65.40 -26.50 -4.45
C ARG A 2 64.21 -25.89 -5.18
N ALA A 3 63.23 -26.72 -5.53
CA ALA A 3 61.97 -26.27 -6.13
C ALA A 3 61.03 -25.79 -5.01
N GLN A 4 60.64 -24.52 -5.05
CA GLN A 4 59.58 -23.97 -4.21
C GLN A 4 58.25 -24.12 -4.96
N SER A 5 57.39 -25.02 -4.49
CA SER A 5 56.02 -25.14 -5.00
C SER A 5 55.15 -24.06 -4.36
N THR A 6 54.75 -23.07 -5.15
CA THR A 6 53.77 -22.06 -4.75
C THR A 6 52.37 -22.65 -4.91
N LEU A 7 51.70 -22.91 -3.78
CA LEU A 7 50.30 -23.33 -3.77
C LEU A 7 49.41 -22.10 -3.98
N LEU A 8 48.71 -22.02 -5.11
CA LEU A 8 47.71 -21.00 -5.39
C LEU A 8 46.38 -21.43 -4.74
N ALA A 9 45.99 -20.79 -3.64
CA ALA A 9 44.70 -21.02 -3.00
C ALA A 9 43.61 -20.21 -3.73
N ILE A 10 42.77 -20.89 -4.51
CA ILE A 10 41.59 -20.30 -5.14
C ILE A 10 40.46 -20.27 -4.11
N CYS A 11 40.20 -19.09 -3.53
CA CYS A 11 38.99 -18.84 -2.74
C CYS A 11 37.79 -18.67 -3.68
N VAL A 12 36.95 -19.71 -3.78
CA VAL A 12 35.63 -19.61 -4.41
C VAL A 12 34.68 -18.98 -3.38
N LEU A 13 34.40 -17.68 -3.53
CA LEU A 13 33.33 -17.01 -2.78
C LEU A 13 31.98 -17.47 -3.32
N PRO A 14 31.10 -18.11 -2.51
CA PRO A 14 29.75 -18.39 -2.94
C PRO A 14 29.00 -17.06 -3.06
N ALA A 15 28.61 -16.70 -4.28
CA ALA A 15 27.70 -15.60 -4.52
C ALA A 15 26.34 -15.95 -3.88
N LEU A 16 26.09 -15.46 -2.67
CA LEU A 16 24.74 -15.41 -2.10
C LEU A 16 23.91 -14.43 -2.94
N CYS A 17 23.34 -14.95 -4.02
CA CYS A 17 22.29 -14.27 -4.75
C CYS A 17 21.02 -14.36 -3.89
N GLY A 18 20.87 -13.42 -2.95
CA GLY A 18 19.62 -13.27 -2.21
C GLY A 18 18.52 -12.88 -3.19
N ALA A 19 17.63 -13.81 -3.51
CA ALA A 19 16.46 -13.50 -4.31
C ALA A 19 15.62 -12.46 -3.55
N ALA A 20 15.55 -11.24 -4.08
CA ALA A 20 14.66 -10.21 -3.55
C ALA A 20 13.22 -10.74 -3.63
N ARG A 21 12.61 -10.98 -2.47
CA ARG A 21 11.21 -11.40 -2.41
C ARG A 21 10.36 -10.19 -2.81
N ALA A 22 9.63 -10.31 -3.92
CA ALA A 22 8.68 -9.28 -4.33
C ALA A 22 7.69 -9.04 -3.19
N ALA A 23 7.42 -7.77 -2.89
CA ALA A 23 6.41 -7.39 -1.91
C ALA A 23 5.05 -7.99 -2.32
N GLU A 24 4.34 -8.58 -1.36
CA GLU A 24 3.01 -9.12 -1.63
C GLU A 24 2.04 -7.96 -1.95
N PRO A 25 1.16 -8.11 -2.96
CA PRO A 25 0.22 -7.06 -3.32
C PRO A 25 -0.71 -6.74 -2.14
N ILE A 26 -0.95 -5.45 -1.91
CA ILE A 26 -2.05 -5.04 -1.03
C ILE A 26 -3.35 -5.52 -1.67
N THR A 27 -4.09 -6.37 -0.96
CA THR A 27 -5.35 -6.97 -1.40
C THR A 27 -6.50 -6.59 -0.48
N PHE A 28 -7.73 -6.68 -0.96
CA PHE A 28 -8.96 -6.49 -0.19
C PHE A 28 -9.72 -7.80 0.07
N ASP A 29 -9.13 -8.94 -0.31
CA ASP A 29 -9.82 -10.24 -0.36
C ASP A 29 -10.23 -10.79 1.02
N THR A 30 -9.70 -10.23 2.12
CA THR A 30 -9.96 -10.72 3.50
C THR A 30 -10.26 -9.59 4.47
N ALA A 31 -10.97 -9.91 5.56
CA ALA A 31 -11.28 -8.94 6.62
C ALA A 31 -10.03 -8.28 7.23
N ASP A 32 -8.92 -9.01 7.29
CA ASP A 32 -7.66 -8.53 7.83
C ASP A 32 -7.02 -7.42 6.99
N SER A 33 -7.41 -7.30 5.72
CA SER A 33 -6.94 -6.24 4.82
C SER A 33 -7.23 -4.83 5.34
N VAL A 34 -8.26 -4.63 6.19
CA VAL A 34 -8.58 -3.32 6.76
C VAL A 34 -7.54 -2.83 7.76
N LYS A 35 -6.80 -3.74 8.41
CA LYS A 35 -5.89 -3.42 9.52
C LYS A 35 -4.76 -2.47 9.13
N SER A 36 -4.35 -2.49 7.85
CA SER A 36 -3.30 -1.61 7.32
C SER A 36 -3.81 -0.21 6.95
N TRP A 37 -5.12 0.03 7.01
CA TRP A 37 -5.73 1.29 6.61
C TRP A 37 -6.10 2.14 7.82
N THR A 38 -5.76 3.42 7.75
CA THR A 38 -6.09 4.43 8.75
C THR A 38 -7.11 5.40 8.18
N PHE A 39 -8.21 5.59 8.91
CA PHE A 39 -9.22 6.60 8.62
C PHE A 39 -8.81 7.98 9.15
N SER A 40 -9.13 9.03 8.39
CA SER A 40 -9.09 10.42 8.85
C SER A 40 -10.30 11.17 8.29
N ASN A 41 -10.83 12.11 9.07
CA ASN A 41 -11.95 12.96 8.69
C ASN A 41 -11.54 14.39 8.31
N GLY A 42 -10.25 14.62 8.00
CA GLY A 42 -9.75 15.95 7.64
C GLY A 42 -9.91 16.96 8.78
N PRO A 43 -9.21 16.77 9.92
CA PRO A 43 -9.44 17.55 11.15
C PRO A 43 -9.26 19.07 10.98
N GLU A 44 -8.55 19.52 9.95
CA GLU A 44 -8.41 20.92 9.59
C GLU A 44 -9.69 21.54 8.99
N PHE A 45 -10.64 20.71 8.54
CA PHE A 45 -11.97 21.11 8.04
C PHE A 45 -13.05 20.35 8.83
N PRO A 46 -13.45 20.83 10.02
CA PRO A 46 -14.32 20.08 10.92
C PRO A 46 -15.71 19.85 10.32
N GLY A 47 -16.33 18.74 10.71
CA GLY A 47 -17.73 18.41 10.37
C GLY A 47 -17.93 17.07 9.68
N ALA A 48 -16.91 16.59 8.97
CA ALA A 48 -16.98 15.30 8.32
C ALA A 48 -16.88 14.15 9.34
N THR A 49 -17.63 13.08 9.10
CA THR A 49 -17.61 11.85 9.89
C THR A 49 -17.55 10.63 8.97
N GLY A 50 -17.14 9.48 9.49
CA GLY A 50 -16.97 8.29 8.68
C GLY A 50 -16.18 7.20 9.40
N LYS A 51 -15.85 6.15 8.65
CA LYS A 51 -14.99 5.04 9.09
C LYS A 51 -14.52 4.21 7.91
N THR A 52 -13.47 3.43 8.14
CA THR A 52 -13.03 2.33 7.27
C THR A 52 -13.44 1.00 7.85
N GLU A 53 -13.98 0.11 7.03
CA GLU A 53 -14.29 -1.27 7.41
C GLU A 53 -14.15 -2.20 6.20
N TRP A 54 -14.09 -3.50 6.46
CA TRP A 54 -14.18 -4.50 5.40
C TRP A 54 -15.65 -4.83 5.08
N ASP A 55 -15.95 -5.06 3.81
CA ASP A 55 -17.28 -5.40 3.30
C ASP A 55 -17.21 -6.66 2.46
N ALA A 56 -17.78 -7.76 2.96
CA ALA A 56 -17.76 -9.06 2.29
C ALA A 56 -18.58 -9.10 0.99
N ASP A 57 -19.61 -8.25 0.90
CA ASP A 57 -20.71 -8.40 -0.06
C ASP A 57 -20.52 -7.54 -1.32
N ASN A 58 -19.65 -6.53 -1.26
CA ASN A 58 -19.47 -5.54 -2.32
C ASN A 58 -18.09 -5.61 -3.01
N GLY A 59 -17.41 -6.75 -2.92
CA GLY A 59 -16.15 -6.99 -3.63
C GLY A 59 -16.30 -7.04 -5.16
N GLN A 60 -15.22 -6.77 -5.88
CA GLN A 60 -15.18 -6.91 -7.34
C GLN A 60 -14.54 -8.25 -7.70
N GLY A 61 -15.31 -9.17 -8.29
CA GLY A 61 -14.82 -10.47 -8.78
C GLY A 61 -14.36 -11.46 -7.70
N LYS A 62 -14.05 -10.98 -6.50
CA LYS A 62 -13.67 -11.74 -5.30
C LYS A 62 -14.46 -11.23 -4.09
N PRO A 63 -14.52 -12.02 -3.00
CA PRO A 63 -15.09 -11.55 -1.74
C PRO A 63 -14.31 -10.35 -1.20
N GLY A 64 -15.00 -9.37 -0.64
CA GLY A 64 -14.34 -8.31 0.11
C GLY A 64 -14.03 -7.03 -0.68
N CYS A 65 -14.24 -5.89 -0.02
CA CYS A 65 -13.62 -4.62 -0.38
C CYS A 65 -13.36 -3.77 0.87
N LEU A 66 -12.47 -2.77 0.75
CA LEU A 66 -12.38 -1.69 1.73
C LEU A 66 -13.55 -0.73 1.51
N ARG A 67 -14.44 -0.64 2.49
CA ARG A 67 -15.54 0.32 2.50
C ARG A 67 -15.15 1.54 3.31
N LEU A 68 -15.13 2.68 2.63
CA LEU A 68 -14.92 3.99 3.22
C LEU A 68 -16.27 4.69 3.37
N GLN A 69 -16.81 4.67 4.59
CA GLN A 69 -18.06 5.34 4.92
C GLN A 69 -17.81 6.82 5.20
N PHE A 70 -18.74 7.66 4.78
CA PHE A 70 -18.64 9.11 4.94
C PHE A 70 -20.00 9.76 5.22
N SER A 71 -19.95 10.90 5.90
CA SER A 71 -21.03 11.88 5.98
C SER A 71 -20.44 13.28 6.06
N PHE A 72 -20.92 14.16 5.18
CA PHE A 72 -20.56 15.58 5.13
C PHE A 72 -21.69 16.48 5.63
N GLN A 73 -22.72 15.93 6.29
CA GLN A 73 -23.87 16.71 6.78
C GLN A 73 -23.45 17.79 7.79
N GLY A 74 -22.42 17.51 8.60
CA GLY A 74 -21.86 18.47 9.54
C GLY A 74 -20.85 19.46 8.94
N GLY A 75 -20.63 19.41 7.62
CA GLY A 75 -19.55 20.12 6.94
C GLY A 75 -18.33 19.22 6.69
N GLY A 76 -17.16 19.85 6.68
CA GLY A 76 -15.88 19.24 6.33
C GLY A 76 -15.67 19.07 4.82
N ASN A 77 -14.40 19.00 4.43
CA ASN A 77 -14.03 19.01 3.01
C ASN A 77 -13.75 17.63 2.45
N TYR A 78 -13.27 16.70 3.28
CA TYR A 78 -12.93 15.36 2.84
C TYR A 78 -12.89 14.37 3.99
N ILE A 79 -12.82 13.10 3.62
CA ILE A 79 -12.49 11.96 4.45
C ILE A 79 -11.45 11.14 3.69
N GLN A 80 -10.63 10.39 4.40
CA GLN A 80 -9.49 9.69 3.83
C GLN A 80 -9.33 8.31 4.45
N ALA A 81 -8.93 7.36 3.62
CA ALA A 81 -8.33 6.11 4.04
C ALA A 81 -6.89 6.08 3.52
N THR A 82 -5.92 5.76 4.38
CA THR A 82 -4.49 5.72 4.00
C THR A 82 -3.89 4.40 4.43
N CYS A 83 -3.06 3.79 3.60
CA CYS A 83 -2.20 2.68 4.00
C CYS A 83 -0.73 2.99 3.66
N PRO A 84 0.24 2.53 4.47
CA PRO A 84 1.63 2.58 4.10
C PRO A 84 1.89 1.57 2.97
N LEU A 85 2.66 1.99 1.97
CA LEU A 85 3.20 1.06 0.99
C LEU A 85 4.46 0.39 1.58
N PRO A 86 4.75 -0.88 1.24
CA PRO A 86 5.98 -1.54 1.64
C PRO A 86 7.21 -0.73 1.22
N LYS A 87 8.24 -0.72 2.08
CA LYS A 87 9.49 0.04 1.83
C LYS A 87 10.24 -0.53 0.64
N GLU A 88 10.30 -1.85 0.54
CA GLU A 88 10.86 -2.58 -0.60
C GLU A 88 9.80 -2.77 -1.69
N ASN A 89 9.18 -1.68 -2.15
CA ASN A 89 8.27 -1.74 -3.30
C ASN A 89 8.88 -1.01 -4.51
N ASP A 90 8.94 -1.73 -5.64
CA ASP A 90 9.24 -1.16 -6.96
C ASP A 90 7.96 -1.02 -7.80
N CYS A 91 6.85 -0.69 -7.14
CA CYS A 91 5.53 -0.68 -7.76
C CYS A 91 5.47 0.45 -8.80
N LYS A 92 5.24 0.07 -10.05
CA LYS A 92 5.09 1.00 -11.18
C LYS A 92 3.64 1.35 -11.49
N LEU A 93 2.70 0.58 -10.95
CA LEU A 93 1.28 0.68 -11.27
C LEU A 93 0.42 0.29 -10.07
N ALA A 94 -0.47 1.19 -9.66
CA ALA A 94 -1.57 0.88 -8.75
C ALA A 94 -2.87 0.76 -9.56
N THR A 95 -3.52 -0.39 -9.48
CA THR A 95 -4.84 -0.62 -10.10
C THR A 95 -5.85 -0.90 -9.01
N LEU A 96 -7.00 -0.24 -9.08
CA LEU A 96 -8.07 -0.37 -8.10
C LEU A 96 -9.43 -0.30 -8.79
N TRP A 97 -10.39 -1.01 -8.24
CA TRP A 97 -11.79 -0.88 -8.62
C TRP A 97 -12.53 -0.06 -7.57
N LEU A 98 -13.23 0.98 -8.00
CA LEU A 98 -13.91 1.92 -7.11
C LEU A 98 -15.41 1.95 -7.41
N LYS A 99 -16.20 1.57 -6.41
CA LYS A 99 -17.65 1.84 -6.37
C LYS A 99 -17.89 3.08 -5.50
N LYS A 100 -18.54 4.09 -6.07
CA LYS A 100 -18.89 5.33 -5.35
C LYS A 100 -20.26 5.84 -5.80
N PRO A 101 -20.96 6.61 -4.96
CA PRO A 101 -22.16 7.31 -5.41
C PRO A 101 -21.84 8.37 -6.47
N PRO A 102 -22.85 8.79 -7.26
CA PRO A 102 -22.71 9.93 -8.16
C PRO A 102 -22.45 11.22 -7.37
N GLY A 103 -21.89 12.24 -8.01
CA GLY A 103 -21.64 13.56 -7.42
C GLY A 103 -20.38 13.70 -6.57
N ASN A 104 -19.83 12.60 -6.04
CA ASN A 104 -18.63 12.67 -5.20
C ASN A 104 -17.34 12.57 -6.03
N ARG A 105 -16.37 13.46 -5.76
CA ARG A 105 -15.00 13.37 -6.30
C ARG A 105 -14.16 12.49 -5.38
N VAL A 106 -13.34 11.63 -5.98
CA VAL A 106 -12.31 10.86 -5.28
C VAL A 106 -10.96 11.21 -5.89
N THR A 107 -9.99 11.49 -5.03
CA THR A 107 -8.60 11.77 -5.42
C THR A 107 -7.73 10.67 -4.83
N PHE A 108 -6.82 10.12 -5.63
CA PHE A 108 -5.80 9.19 -5.15
C PHE A 108 -4.53 9.98 -4.89
N ARG A 109 -3.93 9.78 -3.70
CA ARG A 109 -2.70 10.45 -3.33
C ARG A 109 -1.61 9.43 -3.03
N GLY A 110 -0.46 9.58 -3.68
CA GLY A 110 0.77 8.87 -3.34
C GLY A 110 1.76 9.82 -2.66
N ILE A 111 2.50 9.32 -1.68
CA ILE A 111 3.61 10.03 -1.05
C ILE A 111 4.82 9.12 -1.13
N ASP A 112 5.92 9.60 -1.74
CA ASP A 112 7.15 8.83 -1.82
C ASP A 112 8.06 9.02 -0.60
N SER A 113 9.20 8.32 -0.58
CA SER A 113 10.16 8.41 0.53
C SER A 113 10.84 9.77 0.68
N SER A 114 10.76 10.64 -0.33
CA SER A 114 11.23 12.03 -0.29
C SER A 114 10.16 13.00 0.22
N SER A 115 8.99 12.48 0.62
CA SER A 115 7.78 13.23 0.98
C SER A 115 7.15 14.00 -0.19
N GLN A 116 7.49 13.66 -1.44
CA GLN A 116 6.83 14.24 -2.59
C GLN A 116 5.43 13.67 -2.72
N THR A 117 4.45 14.54 -2.99
CA THR A 117 3.04 14.18 -3.15
C THR A 117 2.64 14.15 -4.62
N PHE A 118 1.92 13.11 -5.02
CA PHE A 118 1.32 12.92 -6.34
C PHE A 118 -0.20 12.77 -6.16
N GLN A 119 -1.01 13.49 -6.94
CA GLN A 119 -2.49 13.50 -6.80
C GLN A 119 -3.23 13.79 -8.10
#